data_AF-A0A7X3S2S6-F1
#
_entry.id   AF-A0A7X3S2S6-F1
#
_cell.length_a   1.000
_cell.length_b   1.000
_cell.length_c   1.000
_cell.angle_alpha   90.00
_cell.angle_beta   90.00
_cell.angle_gamma   90.00
#
_symmetry.space_group_name_H-M   'P 1'
#
loop_
_entity.id
_entity.type
_entity.pdbx_description
1 polymer ?
#
loop_
_entity_poly.entity_id
_entity_poly.type
_entity_poly.pdbx_seq_one_letter_code
_entity_poly.pdbx_strand_id
1 'polypeptide(L)'
;MDLFGRVLEKVLEWLPLASHPPLSQLLVAGLILLTGFVFVLMRPRRRQSGPAHDAWIDGIEERVTAKPQPLLNDAEVSVFNLLLLAVRDHFLLLSKVPLRNLLQLRVEDDSSKRAVAQALRNVTVDFVLVHPGTRLPVKAVFLEKPGDDATASQAQEWLREALLLKAGIAVIWLDQEVRYSVEQLTHLLDLEEEP
;
A
#
# COMPACT_ATOMS: atom_id res chain seq x y z
N MET A 1 36.24 2.78 5.66
CA MET A 1 36.65 2.47 4.27
C MET A 1 36.14 3.58 3.35
N ASP A 2 36.54 4.82 3.58
CA ASP A 2 37.86 5.42 3.29
C ASP A 2 37.90 6.16 1.94
N LEU A 3 36.77 6.70 1.50
CA LEU A 3 36.73 7.73 0.47
C LEU A 3 37.04 9.11 1.08
N PHE A 4 36.49 9.41 2.26
CA PHE A 4 36.66 10.72 2.90
C PHE A 4 38.10 10.96 3.37
N GLY A 5 38.76 9.93 3.93
CA GLY A 5 40.16 10.02 4.36
C GLY A 5 41.12 10.28 3.20
N ARG A 6 40.99 9.54 2.08
CA ARG A 6 41.85 9.71 0.90
C ARG A 6 41.62 11.03 0.16
N VAL A 7 40.38 11.55 0.18
CA VAL A 7 40.08 12.87 -0.39
C VAL A 7 40.67 13.97 0.49
N LEU A 8 40.59 13.84 1.83
CA LEU A 8 41.17 14.81 2.75
C LEU A 8 42.70 14.83 2.66
N GLU A 9 43.33 13.67 2.49
CA GLU A 9 44.78 13.52 2.35
C GLU A 9 45.29 14.13 1.02
N LYS A 10 44.59 13.88 -0.10
CA LYS A 10 44.90 14.53 -1.40
C LYS A 10 44.68 16.04 -1.40
N VAL A 11 43.69 16.53 -0.66
CA VAL A 11 43.43 17.97 -0.53
C VAL A 11 44.51 18.64 0.33
N LEU A 12 45.02 17.94 1.36
CA LEU A 12 46.14 18.41 2.16
C LEU A 12 47.46 18.46 1.38
N GLU A 13 47.71 17.49 0.48
CA GLU A 13 48.91 17.48 -0.39
C GLU A 13 48.91 18.61 -1.43
N TRP A 14 47.73 19.10 -1.85
CA TRP A 14 47.58 20.18 -2.83
C TRP A 14 47.54 21.59 -2.22
N LEU A 15 47.76 21.73 -0.91
CA LEU A 15 47.84 23.03 -0.22
C LEU A 15 49.28 23.55 -0.23
N PRO A 16 49.65 24.49 -1.13
CA PRO A 16 50.92 25.20 -1.01
C PRO A 16 50.85 26.06 0.25
N LEU A 17 51.48 25.60 1.34
CA LEU A 17 51.58 26.31 2.61
C LEU A 17 52.48 27.56 2.54
N ALA A 18 53.00 27.91 1.36
CA ALA A 18 53.87 29.06 1.18
C ALA A 18 53.54 29.79 -0.12
N SER A 19 52.64 30.78 -0.07
CA SER A 19 52.63 32.02 -0.89
C SER A 19 51.23 32.60 -1.19
N HIS A 20 50.28 32.57 -0.26
CA HIS A 20 49.01 33.29 -0.43
C HIS A 20 48.71 34.25 0.73
N PRO A 21 48.18 35.46 0.46
CA PRO A 21 47.91 36.46 1.48
C PRO A 21 46.90 35.94 2.51
N PRO A 22 47.00 36.33 3.79
CA PRO A 22 46.26 35.74 4.91
C PRO A 22 44.72 35.78 4.73
N LEU A 23 44.22 36.70 3.90
CA LEU A 23 42.81 36.82 3.56
C LEU A 23 42.26 35.64 2.77
N SER A 24 43.04 35.02 1.89
CA SER A 24 42.55 33.87 1.09
C SER A 24 42.42 32.60 1.92
N GLN A 25 43.26 32.44 2.96
CA GLN A 25 43.20 31.30 3.88
C GLN A 25 41.94 31.35 4.75
N LEU A 26 41.52 32.55 5.18
CA LEU A 26 40.27 32.74 5.93
C LEU A 26 39.03 32.42 5.08
N LEU A 27 39.05 32.76 3.79
CA LEU A 27 37.95 32.45 2.88
C LEU A 27 37.79 30.96 2.64
N VAL A 28 38.91 30.24 2.43
CA VAL A 28 38.87 28.78 2.24
C VAL A 28 38.41 28.06 3.51
N ALA A 29 38.90 28.48 4.68
CA ALA A 29 38.45 27.93 5.95
C ALA A 29 36.95 28.18 6.19
N GLY A 30 36.47 29.38 5.85
CA GLY A 30 35.05 29.73 5.93
C GLY A 30 34.18 28.88 5.00
N LEU A 31 34.63 28.62 3.78
CA LEU A 31 33.91 27.79 2.81
C LEU A 31 33.77 26.34 3.27
N ILE A 32 34.84 25.78 3.84
CA ILE A 32 34.86 24.40 4.38
C ILE A 32 33.90 24.28 5.57
N LEU A 33 33.91 25.28 6.48
CA LEU A 33 32.98 25.31 7.61
C LEU A 33 31.53 25.41 7.15
N LEU A 34 31.25 26.25 6.14
CA LEU A 34 29.90 26.45 5.62
C LEU A 34 29.37 25.18 4.93
N THR A 35 30.20 24.49 4.13
CA THR A 35 29.80 23.23 3.50
C THR A 35 29.57 22.12 4.52
N GLY A 36 30.41 22.03 5.55
CA GLY A 36 30.18 21.10 6.68
C GLY A 36 28.89 21.41 7.43
N PHE A 37 28.61 22.69 7.69
CA PHE A 37 27.41 23.14 8.41
C PHE A 37 26.13 22.85 7.61
N VAL A 38 26.12 23.15 6.31
CA VAL A 38 25.00 22.84 5.41
C VAL A 38 24.80 21.32 5.30
N PHE A 39 25.86 20.53 5.25
CA PHE A 39 25.76 19.07 5.23
C PHE A 39 25.16 18.49 6.52
N VAL A 40 25.46 19.09 7.68
CA VAL A 40 24.86 18.71 8.97
C VAL A 40 23.38 19.11 9.04
N LEU A 41 23.02 20.30 8.55
CA LEU A 41 21.62 20.75 8.49
C LEU A 41 20.76 19.97 7.49
N MET A 42 21.35 19.61 6.34
CA MET A 42 20.67 18.82 5.31
C MET A 42 20.72 17.31 5.58
N ARG A 43 21.38 16.86 6.66
CA ARG A 43 21.40 15.45 7.02
C ARG A 43 19.96 15.04 7.29
N PRO A 44 19.36 14.14 6.48
CA PRO A 44 17.98 13.74 6.69
C PRO A 44 17.89 13.22 8.10
N ARG A 45 17.02 13.85 8.89
CA ARG A 45 16.69 13.47 10.26
C ARG A 45 16.12 12.07 10.18
N ARG A 46 17.00 11.06 10.12
CA ARG A 46 16.64 9.65 10.20
C ARG A 46 15.84 9.58 11.48
N ARG A 47 14.53 9.37 11.33
CA ARG A 47 13.65 9.01 12.43
C ARG A 47 14.33 7.80 13.06
N GLN A 48 15.02 8.05 14.17
CA GLN A 48 15.47 7.01 15.05
C GLN A 48 14.17 6.43 15.61
N SER A 49 13.66 5.40 14.93
CA SER A 49 12.78 4.45 15.56
C SER A 49 13.62 3.83 16.67
N GLY A 50 13.53 4.40 17.87
CA GLY A 50 14.25 3.90 19.04
C GLY A 50 13.76 2.49 19.41
N PRO A 51 14.49 1.78 20.29
CA PRO A 51 14.19 0.41 20.73
C PRO A 51 12.89 0.26 21.54
N ALA A 52 12.03 1.28 21.55
CA ALA A 52 10.75 1.28 22.25
C ALA A 52 9.69 0.35 21.62
N HIS A 53 9.92 -0.17 20.41
CA HIS A 53 9.00 -1.13 19.79
C HIS A 53 9.16 -2.55 20.36
N ASP A 54 10.39 -2.95 20.69
CA ASP A 54 10.68 -4.33 21.13
C ASP A 54 10.22 -4.56 22.58
N ALA A 55 10.34 -3.55 23.43
CA ALA A 55 9.92 -3.62 24.84
C ALA A 55 8.39 -3.79 25.06
N TRP A 56 7.56 -3.47 24.05
CA TRP A 56 6.11 -3.74 24.14
C TRP A 56 5.75 -5.16 23.72
N ILE A 57 6.60 -5.83 22.94
CA ILE A 57 6.35 -7.18 22.39
C ILE A 57 6.83 -8.27 23.35
N ASP A 58 7.88 -8.00 24.14
CA ASP A 58 8.39 -8.93 25.15
C ASP A 58 7.30 -9.35 26.15
N GLY A 59 6.99 -10.65 26.19
CA GLY A 59 6.01 -11.24 27.10
C GLY A 59 4.54 -11.09 26.66
N ILE A 60 4.28 -10.66 25.42
CA ILE A 60 2.93 -10.70 24.84
C ILE A 60 2.46 -12.15 24.66
N GLU A 61 3.33 -13.08 24.27
CA GLU A 61 2.93 -14.48 24.03
C GLU A 61 2.31 -15.16 25.25
N GLU A 62 2.78 -14.82 26.46
CA GLU A 62 2.24 -15.38 27.71
C GLU A 62 0.89 -14.74 28.11
N ARG A 63 0.57 -13.56 27.56
CA ARG A 63 -0.65 -12.79 27.87
C ARG A 63 -1.74 -12.90 26.81
N VAL A 64 -1.42 -13.44 25.63
CA VAL A 64 -2.36 -13.53 24.51
C VAL A 64 -2.76 -14.98 24.28
N THR A 65 -4.07 -15.23 24.30
CA THR A 65 -4.64 -16.46 23.77
C THR A 65 -5.18 -16.19 22.37
N ALA A 66 -4.73 -16.96 21.39
CA ALA A 66 -5.21 -16.88 20.02
C ALA A 66 -6.10 -18.08 19.72
N LYS A 67 -7.22 -17.84 19.04
CA LYS A 67 -8.06 -18.89 18.49
C LYS A 67 -8.26 -18.64 17.00
N PRO A 68 -8.33 -19.68 16.17
CA PRO A 68 -8.68 -19.52 14.77
C PRO A 68 -10.08 -18.92 14.66
N GLN A 69 -10.25 -18.01 13.70
CA GLN A 69 -11.53 -17.38 13.37
C GLN A 69 -11.87 -17.71 11.91
N PRO A 70 -13.14 -18.02 11.59
CA PRO A 70 -13.57 -18.20 10.21
C PRO A 70 -13.29 -16.95 9.37
N LEU A 71 -12.70 -17.14 8.18
CA LEU A 71 -12.44 -16.04 7.24
C LEU A 71 -13.71 -15.57 6.53
N LEU A 72 -14.61 -16.50 6.24
CA LEU A 72 -15.89 -16.30 5.58
C LEU A 72 -17.02 -16.84 6.46
N ASN A 73 -18.18 -16.19 6.43
CA ASN A 73 -19.41 -16.72 7.01
C ASN A 73 -20.13 -17.69 6.02
N ASP A 74 -21.19 -18.37 6.47
CA ASP A 74 -21.87 -19.39 5.66
C ASP A 74 -22.48 -18.85 4.34
N ALA A 75 -23.00 -17.61 4.36
CA ALA A 75 -23.52 -16.96 3.16
C ALA A 75 -22.40 -16.61 2.18
N GLU A 76 -21.29 -16.06 2.70
CA GLU A 76 -20.10 -15.74 1.92
C GLU A 76 -19.46 -17.00 1.31
N VAL A 77 -19.40 -18.11 2.04
CA VAL A 77 -18.91 -19.41 1.53
C VAL A 77 -19.79 -19.91 0.37
N SER A 78 -21.11 -19.75 0.49
CA SER A 78 -22.05 -20.16 -0.54
C SER A 78 -21.84 -19.37 -1.83
N VAL A 79 -21.73 -18.03 -1.74
CA VAL A 79 -21.45 -17.18 -2.90
C VAL A 79 -20.06 -17.43 -3.48
N PHE A 80 -19.05 -17.62 -2.62
CA PHE A 80 -17.68 -17.92 -3.06
C PHE A 80 -17.62 -19.20 -3.89
N ASN A 81 -18.30 -20.27 -3.47
CA ASN A 81 -18.32 -21.54 -4.21
C ASN A 81 -18.99 -21.38 -5.58
N LEU A 82 -20.08 -20.62 -5.67
CA LEU A 82 -20.75 -20.34 -6.93
C LEU A 82 -19.89 -19.49 -7.87
N LEU A 83 -19.27 -18.43 -7.34
CA LEU A 83 -18.31 -17.62 -8.10
C LEU A 83 -17.15 -18.49 -8.58
N LEU A 84 -16.59 -19.34 -7.73
CA LEU A 84 -15.49 -20.23 -8.09
C LEU A 84 -15.86 -21.14 -9.26
N LEU A 85 -17.08 -21.67 -9.29
CA LEU A 85 -17.58 -22.47 -10.41
C LEU A 85 -17.75 -21.64 -11.68
N ALA A 86 -18.29 -20.43 -11.57
CA ALA A 86 -18.52 -19.55 -12.73
C ALA A 86 -17.22 -19.04 -13.36
N VAL A 87 -16.21 -18.73 -12.55
CA VAL A 87 -14.98 -18.06 -13.01
C VAL A 87 -13.82 -19.00 -13.29
N ARG A 88 -13.97 -20.29 -12.98
CA ARG A 88 -12.88 -21.27 -12.87
C ARG A 88 -11.90 -21.25 -14.05
N ASP A 89 -12.43 -21.13 -15.27
CA ASP A 89 -11.65 -21.25 -16.50
C ASP A 89 -11.09 -19.90 -16.97
N HIS A 90 -11.51 -18.79 -16.36
CA HIS A 90 -11.22 -17.43 -16.83
C HIS A 90 -10.36 -16.63 -15.84
N PHE A 91 -10.57 -16.81 -14.53
CA PHE A 91 -9.97 -15.95 -13.49
C PHE A 91 -9.51 -16.73 -12.26
N LEU A 92 -8.51 -16.17 -11.59
CA LEU A 92 -8.18 -16.52 -10.21
C LEU A 92 -9.12 -15.77 -9.27
N LEU A 93 -9.77 -16.49 -8.35
CA LEU A 93 -10.67 -15.91 -7.36
C LEU A 93 -9.96 -15.79 -6.00
N LEU A 94 -9.89 -14.58 -5.45
CA LEU A 94 -9.35 -14.30 -4.13
C LEU A 94 -10.44 -13.74 -3.22
N SER A 95 -10.40 -14.05 -1.92
CA SER A 95 -11.36 -13.56 -0.94
C SER A 95 -10.72 -12.63 0.10
N LYS A 96 -11.53 -11.70 0.63
CA LYS A 96 -11.16 -10.78 1.72
C LYS A 96 -9.85 -10.03 1.47
N VAL A 97 -9.70 -9.47 0.27
CA VAL A 97 -8.48 -8.77 -0.12
C VAL A 97 -8.54 -7.30 0.33
N PRO A 98 -7.57 -6.81 1.12
CA PRO A 98 -7.50 -5.40 1.47
C PRO A 98 -7.36 -4.53 0.21
N LEU A 99 -8.19 -3.52 0.06
CA LEU A 99 -8.25 -2.70 -1.15
C LEU A 99 -6.92 -2.02 -1.49
N ARG A 100 -6.15 -1.63 -0.46
CA ARG A 100 -4.80 -1.08 -0.62
C ARG A 100 -3.82 -2.00 -1.36
N ASN A 101 -4.07 -3.31 -1.38
CA ASN A 101 -3.23 -4.29 -2.08
C ASN A 101 -3.58 -4.39 -3.57
N LEU A 102 -4.74 -3.86 -3.99
CA LEU A 102 -5.21 -3.92 -5.38
C LEU A 102 -4.80 -2.68 -6.18
N LEU A 103 -4.39 -1.61 -5.50
CA LEU A 103 -4.23 -0.29 -6.09
C LEU A 103 -2.80 0.21 -5.95
N GLN A 104 -2.22 0.66 -7.06
CA GLN A 104 -0.99 1.45 -7.04
C GLN A 104 -1.34 2.94 -7.19
N LEU A 105 -1.37 3.65 -6.07
CA LEU A 105 -1.78 5.05 -6.05
C LEU A 105 -0.58 6.00 -6.22
N ARG A 106 -0.69 6.93 -7.17
CA ARG A 106 0.18 8.10 -7.28
C ARG A 106 -0.62 9.31 -6.83
N VAL A 107 -0.21 9.91 -5.71
CA VAL A 107 -0.85 11.10 -5.14
C VAL A 107 0.23 12.17 -5.02
N GLU A 108 -0.02 13.34 -5.61
CA GLU A 108 0.97 14.41 -5.72
C GLU A 108 1.26 15.09 -4.37
N ASP A 109 0.25 15.17 -3.51
CA ASP A 109 0.33 15.82 -2.19
C ASP A 109 0.36 14.81 -1.03
N ASP A 110 1.23 15.08 -0.06
CA ASP A 110 1.46 14.22 1.11
C ASP A 110 0.24 14.16 2.06
N SER A 111 -0.52 15.25 2.17
CA SER A 111 -1.71 15.28 3.04
C SER A 111 -2.84 14.44 2.43
N SER A 112 -3.02 14.55 1.12
CA SER A 112 -3.98 13.77 0.33
C SER A 112 -3.62 12.28 0.35
N LYS A 113 -2.32 11.95 0.25
CA LYS A 113 -1.83 10.57 0.33
C LYS A 113 -2.19 9.92 1.68
N ARG A 114 -2.03 10.65 2.79
CA ARG A 114 -2.42 10.16 4.12
C ARG A 114 -3.92 10.01 4.26
N ALA A 115 -4.70 10.96 3.75
CA ALA A 115 -6.16 10.88 3.77
C ALA A 115 -6.67 9.65 3.03
N VAL A 116 -6.16 9.39 1.82
CA VAL A 116 -6.51 8.19 1.06
C VAL A 116 -6.05 6.91 1.76
N ALA A 117 -4.81 6.86 2.27
CA ALA A 117 -4.32 5.70 3.01
C ALA A 117 -5.16 5.39 4.25
N GLN A 118 -5.63 6.43 4.96
CA GLN A 118 -6.50 6.30 6.11
C GLN A 118 -7.88 5.79 5.71
N ALA A 119 -8.47 6.36 4.64
CA ALA A 119 -9.78 5.95 4.12
C ALA A 119 -9.79 4.48 3.66
N LEU A 120 -8.66 3.98 3.15
CA LEU A 120 -8.52 2.61 2.66
C LEU A 120 -8.03 1.61 3.73
N ARG A 121 -7.70 2.06 4.95
CA ARG A 121 -6.97 1.25 5.94
C ARG A 121 -7.68 -0.06 6.30
N ASN A 122 -9.01 -0.01 6.38
CA ASN A 122 -9.86 -1.12 6.80
C ASN A 122 -10.85 -1.54 5.70
N VAL A 123 -10.64 -1.08 4.46
CA VAL A 123 -11.53 -1.43 3.35
C VAL A 123 -11.05 -2.73 2.73
N THR A 124 -11.93 -3.71 2.70
CA THR A 124 -11.68 -5.04 2.17
C THR A 124 -12.68 -5.32 1.07
N VAL A 125 -12.20 -5.88 -0.04
CA VAL A 125 -13.04 -6.40 -1.10
C VAL A 125 -13.40 -7.84 -0.76
N ASP A 126 -14.68 -8.19 -0.88
CA ASP A 126 -15.15 -9.54 -0.52
C ASP A 126 -14.55 -10.58 -1.45
N PHE A 127 -14.64 -10.37 -2.76
CA PHE A 127 -13.97 -11.21 -3.75
C PHE A 127 -13.32 -10.40 -4.87
N VAL A 128 -12.21 -10.89 -5.40
CA VAL A 128 -11.46 -10.27 -6.49
C VAL A 128 -11.19 -11.30 -7.57
N LEU A 129 -11.55 -10.98 -8.80
CA LEU A 129 -11.19 -11.74 -9.99
C LEU A 129 -9.89 -11.18 -10.54
N VAL A 130 -8.87 -12.03 -10.63
CA VAL A 130 -7.53 -11.67 -11.09
C VAL A 130 -7.24 -12.45 -12.38
N HIS A 131 -6.79 -11.74 -13.41
CA HIS A 131 -6.46 -12.38 -14.68
C HIS A 131 -5.23 -13.30 -14.52
N PRO A 132 -5.28 -14.58 -14.93
CA PRO A 132 -4.21 -15.55 -14.64
C PRO A 132 -2.88 -15.19 -15.31
N GLY A 133 -2.91 -14.67 -16.54
CA GLY A 133 -1.71 -14.22 -17.27
C GLY A 133 -1.06 -12.94 -16.71
N THR A 134 -1.81 -11.83 -16.64
CA THR A 134 -1.26 -10.53 -16.20
C THR A 134 -1.06 -10.46 -14.69
N ARG A 135 -1.80 -11.26 -13.91
CA ARG A 135 -1.86 -11.24 -12.44
C ARG A 135 -2.42 -9.93 -11.87
N LEU A 136 -3.15 -9.17 -12.69
CA LEU A 136 -3.79 -7.93 -12.29
C LEU A 136 -5.27 -8.17 -11.95
N PRO A 137 -5.81 -7.45 -10.95
CA PRO A 137 -7.24 -7.47 -10.64
C PRO A 137 -8.03 -6.89 -11.82
N VAL A 138 -9.14 -7.54 -12.17
CA VAL A 138 -10.02 -7.14 -13.27
C VAL A 138 -11.41 -6.79 -12.75
N LYS A 139 -11.95 -7.57 -11.81
CA LYS A 139 -13.26 -7.31 -11.21
C LYS A 139 -13.18 -7.42 -9.68
N ALA A 140 -13.84 -6.50 -8.99
CA ALA A 140 -14.01 -6.47 -7.55
C ALA A 140 -15.49 -6.71 -7.25
N VAL A 141 -15.76 -7.77 -6.49
CA VAL A 141 -17.12 -8.17 -6.09
C VAL A 141 -17.31 -7.81 -4.62
N PHE A 142 -18.37 -7.07 -4.34
CA PHE A 142 -18.82 -6.72 -3.01
C PHE A 142 -20.15 -7.37 -2.72
N LEU A 143 -20.34 -7.78 -1.47
CA LEU A 143 -21.56 -8.41 -1.04
C LEU A 143 -22.39 -7.43 -0.20
N GLU A 144 -23.58 -7.10 -0.67
CA GLU A 144 -24.54 -6.31 0.09
C GLU A 144 -25.02 -7.14 1.29
N LYS A 145 -24.84 -6.59 2.49
CA LYS A 145 -25.31 -7.21 3.74
C LYS A 145 -26.66 -6.61 4.13
N PRO A 146 -27.59 -7.43 4.64
CA PRO A 146 -28.82 -6.88 5.20
C PRO A 146 -28.47 -5.97 6.39
N GLY A 147 -28.86 -4.69 6.28
CA GLY A 147 -28.63 -3.67 7.31
C GLY A 147 -27.29 -2.92 7.24
N ASP A 148 -26.55 -3.01 6.12
CA ASP A 148 -25.25 -2.31 5.94
C ASP A 148 -25.34 -0.77 5.83
N ASP A 149 -26.55 -0.20 5.93
CA ASP A 149 -26.82 1.25 5.91
C ASP A 149 -26.10 2.06 7.02
N ALA A 150 -25.46 1.41 8.00
CA ALA A 150 -25.12 2.06 9.27
C ALA A 150 -23.66 2.50 9.48
N THR A 151 -22.68 2.10 8.65
CA THR A 151 -21.26 2.22 9.09
C THR A 151 -20.26 2.83 8.10
N ALA A 152 -20.45 2.69 6.79
CA ALA A 152 -19.57 3.37 5.82
C ALA A 152 -20.16 4.73 5.45
N SER A 153 -19.38 5.81 5.58
CA SER A 153 -19.80 7.10 5.05
C SER A 153 -19.98 6.97 3.53
N GLN A 154 -21.09 7.47 2.98
CA GLN A 154 -21.34 7.50 1.52
C GLN A 154 -20.14 8.05 0.72
N ALA A 155 -19.38 8.98 1.31
CA ALA A 155 -18.16 9.52 0.72
C ALA A 155 -17.03 8.48 0.61
N GLN A 156 -16.90 7.57 1.57
CA GLN A 156 -15.91 6.49 1.57
C GLN A 156 -16.26 5.42 0.52
N GLU A 157 -17.55 5.11 0.39
CA GLU A 157 -18.06 4.19 -0.63
C GLU A 157 -17.79 4.73 -2.03
N TRP A 158 -18.19 5.99 -2.28
CA TRP A 158 -17.91 6.65 -3.55
C TRP A 158 -16.42 6.74 -3.87
N LEU A 159 -15.59 7.11 -2.87
CA LEU A 159 -14.14 7.15 -3.06
C LEU A 159 -13.58 5.79 -3.45
N ARG A 160 -14.01 4.71 -2.78
CA ARG A 160 -13.60 3.34 -3.07
C ARG A 160 -13.92 2.97 -4.51
N GLU A 161 -15.18 3.15 -4.92
CA GLU A 161 -15.64 2.84 -6.27
C GLU A 161 -14.87 3.65 -7.32
N ALA A 162 -14.71 4.95 -7.09
CA ALA A 162 -13.95 5.83 -7.98
C ALA A 162 -12.48 5.41 -8.14
N LEU A 163 -11.85 4.91 -7.07
CA LEU A 163 -10.47 4.43 -7.12
C LEU A 163 -10.34 3.11 -7.88
N LEU A 164 -11.28 2.18 -7.70
CA LEU A 164 -11.31 0.91 -8.44
C LEU A 164 -11.52 1.16 -9.94
N LEU A 165 -12.49 2.00 -10.29
CA LEU A 165 -12.76 2.37 -11.69
C LEU A 165 -11.56 3.07 -12.34
N LYS A 166 -10.90 4.00 -11.63
CA LYS A 166 -9.65 4.63 -12.11
C LYS A 166 -8.52 3.64 -12.33
N ALA A 167 -8.50 2.53 -11.61
CA ALA A 167 -7.54 1.44 -11.79
C ALA A 167 -7.93 0.45 -12.88
N GLY A 168 -9.06 0.65 -13.56
CA GLY A 168 -9.59 -0.27 -14.57
C GLY A 168 -10.18 -1.55 -13.98
N ILE A 169 -10.55 -1.54 -12.70
CA ILE A 169 -11.18 -2.66 -12.01
C ILE A 169 -12.69 -2.43 -11.99
N ALA A 170 -13.45 -3.33 -12.61
CA ALA A 170 -14.91 -3.26 -12.60
C ALA A 170 -15.46 -3.57 -11.20
N VAL A 171 -16.48 -2.85 -10.76
CA VAL A 171 -17.14 -3.06 -9.47
C VAL A 171 -18.46 -3.77 -9.67
N ILE A 172 -18.67 -4.86 -8.93
CA ILE A 172 -19.88 -5.70 -9.01
C ILE A 172 -20.44 -5.84 -7.60
N TRP A 173 -21.74 -5.62 -7.47
CA TRP A 173 -22.48 -5.78 -6.22
C TRP A 173 -23.38 -7.00 -6.34
N LEU A 174 -23.29 -7.90 -5.36
CA LEU A 174 -24.15 -9.05 -5.25
C LEU A 174 -24.90 -8.98 -3.92
N ASP A 175 -26.19 -9.30 -3.97
CA ASP A 175 -27.02 -9.41 -2.78
C ASP A 175 -26.84 -10.80 -2.15
N GLN A 176 -26.46 -10.86 -0.87
CA GLN A 176 -26.28 -12.12 -0.17
C GLN A 176 -27.59 -12.91 0.03
N GLU A 177 -28.74 -12.25 -0.03
CA GLU A 177 -30.05 -12.88 0.12
C GLU A 177 -30.54 -13.55 -1.17
N VAL A 178 -29.98 -13.13 -2.31
CA VAL A 178 -30.33 -13.68 -3.63
C VAL A 178 -29.61 -15.00 -3.87
N ARG A 179 -30.36 -16.02 -4.28
CA ARG A 179 -29.80 -17.31 -4.73
C ARG A 179 -29.44 -17.23 -6.20
N TYR A 180 -28.16 -17.01 -6.47
CA TYR A 180 -27.64 -17.02 -7.83
C TYR A 180 -27.42 -18.45 -8.38
N SER A 181 -27.65 -18.63 -9.68
CA SER A 181 -27.13 -19.77 -10.43
C SER A 181 -25.74 -19.45 -11.03
N VAL A 182 -25.01 -20.49 -11.45
CA VAL A 182 -23.70 -20.33 -12.11
C VAL A 182 -23.86 -19.56 -13.43
N GLU A 183 -24.89 -19.86 -14.22
CA GLU A 183 -25.20 -19.17 -15.48
C GLU A 183 -25.46 -17.67 -15.24
N GLN A 184 -26.28 -17.33 -14.24
CA GLN A 184 -26.55 -15.94 -13.88
C GLN A 184 -25.28 -15.19 -13.48
N LEU A 185 -24.39 -15.81 -12.71
CA LEU A 185 -23.12 -15.20 -12.34
C LEU A 185 -22.20 -15.04 -13.56
N THR A 186 -22.19 -16.00 -14.48
CA THR A 186 -21.39 -15.93 -15.71
C THR A 186 -21.81 -14.74 -16.56
N HIS A 187 -23.12 -14.53 -16.72
CA HIS A 187 -23.67 -13.36 -17.40
C HIS A 187 -23.37 -12.05 -16.64
N LEU A 188 -23.61 -11.99 -15.32
CA LEU A 188 -23.32 -10.79 -14.51
C LEU A 188 -21.85 -10.41 -14.50
N LEU A 189 -20.97 -11.41 -14.58
CA LEU A 189 -19.53 -11.23 -14.64
C LEU A 189 -19.03 -11.00 -16.07
N ASP A 190 -19.90 -10.99 -17.08
CA ASP A 190 -19.56 -10.79 -18.49
C ASP A 190 -18.47 -11.79 -18.95
N LEU A 191 -18.75 -13.07 -18.72
CA LEU A 191 -17.85 -14.21 -18.98
C LEU A 191 -18.35 -15.12 -20.09
N GLU A 192 -19.45 -14.76 -20.74
CA GLU A 192 -20.00 -15.57 -21.84
C GLU A 192 -19.09 -15.45 -23.05
N GLU A 193 -18.75 -16.60 -23.66
CA GLU A 193 -18.05 -16.62 -24.95
C GLU A 193 -18.97 -16.04 -26.02
N GLU A 194 -18.50 -15.03 -26.75
CA GLU A 194 -19.21 -14.53 -27.93
C GLU A 194 -19.35 -15.69 -28.94
N PRO A 195 -20.59 -16.05 -29.35
CA PRO A 195 -20.85 -17.25 -30.16
C PRO A 195 -20.31 -17.20 -31.59
#